data_AF-E9HIX9-F1
#
_entry.id   AF-E9HIX9-F1
#
_cell.length_a   1.000
_cell.length_b   1.000
_cell.length_c   1.000
_cell.angle_alpha   90.00
_cell.angle_beta   90.00
_cell.angle_gamma   90.00
#
_symmetry.space_group_name_H-M   'P 1'
#
loop_
_entity.id
_entity.type
_entity.pdbx_description
1 polymer ?
#
loop_
_entity_poly.entity_id
_entity_poly.type
_entity_poly.pdbx_seq_one_letter_code
_entity_poly.pdbx_strand_id
1 'polypeptide(L)'
;IREHFHCLDCHPRVFVKKEEMIRHFKWHKKRDESLQHGFMRYSPGDDCNDRYRGCPHNRKQTHYHCVMNNCDKVYISTSDVQMHANYHRKDSAIIQEGFQRFRATEDCATAHCAFNGQRTTHFHCRRPPCNYTFKNKADMEKHKSYHVKDEQLARDGFKKFMKNEACQLDGCRFSRVCNHIHCIRDGCTYVLHSSGQLYSHKRKHERRDAELAYRKSSAVIRYYYFF
;
A
#
# COMPACT_ATOMS: atom_id res chain seq x y z
N ILE A 1 -12.94 49.41 -31.04
CA ILE A 1 -12.68 47.96 -30.88
C ILE A 1 -13.47 47.51 -29.65
N ARG A 2 -14.37 46.52 -29.76
CA ARG A 2 -15.12 46.03 -28.58
C ARG A 2 -14.19 45.17 -27.73
N GLU A 3 -14.13 45.45 -26.42
CA GLU A 3 -13.40 44.62 -25.47
C GLU A 3 -13.94 43.18 -25.46
N HIS A 4 -13.04 42.20 -25.42
CA HIS A 4 -13.36 40.78 -25.34
C HIS A 4 -12.30 40.05 -24.52
N PHE A 5 -12.65 38.91 -23.94
CA PHE A 5 -11.84 38.14 -23.00
C PHE A 5 -11.63 36.73 -23.52
N HIS A 6 -10.41 36.19 -23.36
CA HIS A 6 -10.05 34.84 -23.79
C HIS A 6 -9.84 33.93 -22.59
N CYS A 7 -10.24 32.66 -22.69
CA CYS A 7 -9.79 31.64 -21.76
C CYS A 7 -8.53 30.96 -22.32
N LEU A 8 -7.46 30.94 -21.53
CA LEU A 8 -6.20 30.30 -21.92
C LEU A 8 -6.25 28.76 -21.77
N ASP A 9 -7.12 28.26 -20.89
CA ASP A 9 -7.28 26.82 -20.62
C ASP A 9 -8.26 26.12 -21.57
N CYS A 10 -9.10 26.89 -22.28
CA CYS A 10 -10.06 26.40 -23.25
C CYS A 10 -9.89 27.14 -24.57
N HIS A 11 -9.05 26.63 -25.47
CA HIS A 11 -8.95 27.18 -26.81
C HIS A 11 -10.02 26.57 -27.73
N PRO A 12 -10.82 27.35 -28.50
CA PRO A 12 -10.78 28.81 -28.70
C PRO A 12 -11.95 29.57 -28.02
N ARG A 13 -12.16 29.45 -26.70
CA ARG A 13 -13.27 30.13 -26.01
C ARG A 13 -13.01 31.64 -25.83
N VAL A 14 -13.87 32.45 -26.42
CA VAL A 14 -13.86 33.93 -26.34
C VAL A 14 -15.17 34.44 -25.74
N PHE A 15 -15.11 35.45 -24.88
CA PHE A 15 -16.24 36.07 -24.21
C PHE A 15 -16.28 37.57 -24.51
N VAL A 16 -17.48 38.10 -24.77
CA VAL A 16 -17.67 39.55 -24.97
C VAL A 16 -18.10 40.25 -23.67
N LYS A 17 -18.73 39.49 -22.75
CA LYS A 17 -19.21 40.01 -21.46
C LYS A 17 -18.32 39.55 -20.32
N LYS A 18 -17.93 40.49 -19.45
CA LYS A 18 -17.10 40.23 -18.26
C LYS A 18 -17.74 39.20 -17.30
N GLU A 19 -19.05 39.27 -17.11
CA GLU A 19 -19.81 38.36 -16.23
C GLU A 19 -19.74 36.90 -16.70
N GLU A 20 -19.81 36.67 -18.01
CA GLU A 20 -19.72 35.34 -18.61
C GLU A 20 -18.32 34.75 -18.45
N MET A 21 -17.29 35.59 -18.63
CA MET A 21 -15.90 35.21 -18.36
C MET A 21 -15.70 34.84 -16.88
N ILE A 22 -16.20 35.64 -15.93
CA ILE A 22 -16.11 35.33 -14.50
C ILE A 22 -16.81 34.01 -14.17
N ARG A 23 -17.99 33.76 -14.75
CA ARG A 23 -18.71 32.49 -14.58
C ARG A 23 -17.90 31.31 -15.13
N HIS A 24 -17.27 31.47 -16.29
CA HIS A 24 -16.42 30.45 -16.89
C HIS A 24 -15.15 30.17 -16.07
N PHE A 25 -14.50 31.21 -15.56
CA PHE A 25 -13.35 31.07 -14.65
C PHE A 25 -13.74 30.32 -13.36
N LYS A 26 -14.88 30.67 -12.75
CA LYS A 26 -15.41 29.93 -11.59
C LYS A 26 -15.72 28.47 -11.91
N TRP A 27 -16.14 28.17 -13.14
CA TRP A 27 -16.35 26.80 -13.61
C TRP A 27 -15.04 26.01 -13.65
N HIS A 28 -13.95 26.59 -14.18
CA HIS A 28 -12.61 25.99 -14.15
C HIS A 28 -12.18 25.68 -12.72
N LYS A 29 -12.23 26.68 -11.83
CA LYS A 29 -11.84 26.51 -10.43
C LYS A 29 -12.56 25.33 -9.76
N LYS A 30 -13.89 25.22 -9.93
CA LYS A 30 -14.67 24.10 -9.38
C LYS A 30 -14.30 22.75 -9.97
N ARG A 31 -13.93 22.71 -11.26
CA ARG A 31 -13.48 21.49 -11.93
C ARG A 31 -12.13 21.05 -11.37
N ASP A 32 -11.20 21.97 -11.20
CA ASP A 32 -9.86 21.70 -10.69
C ASP A 32 -9.89 21.26 -9.21
N GLU A 33 -10.72 21.90 -8.38
CA GLU A 33 -10.99 21.47 -7.00
C GLU A 33 -11.51 20.02 -6.95
N SER A 34 -12.42 19.65 -7.86
CA SER A 34 -12.94 18.28 -7.94
C SER A 34 -11.86 17.29 -8.41
N LEU A 35 -11.00 17.71 -9.35
CA LEU A 35 -9.92 16.89 -9.89
C LEU A 35 -8.84 16.59 -8.85
N GLN A 36 -8.57 17.51 -7.93
CA GLN A 36 -7.67 17.26 -6.79
C GLN A 36 -8.16 16.10 -5.91
N HIS A 37 -9.46 15.82 -5.90
CA HIS A 37 -10.05 14.67 -5.22
C HIS A 37 -10.19 13.43 -6.10
N GLY A 38 -9.73 13.50 -7.36
CA GLY A 38 -9.85 12.42 -8.33
C GLY A 38 -11.19 12.38 -9.07
N PHE A 39 -11.86 13.53 -9.24
CA PHE A 39 -13.16 13.59 -9.90
C PHE A 39 -13.22 14.62 -11.03
N MET A 40 -13.75 14.17 -12.17
CA MET A 40 -14.05 15.05 -13.29
C MET A 40 -15.49 15.55 -13.17
N ARG A 41 -15.63 16.87 -12.94
CA ARG A 41 -16.94 17.53 -12.82
C ARG A 41 -17.47 17.97 -14.19
N TYR A 42 -18.75 17.70 -14.43
CA TYR A 42 -19.52 18.16 -15.59
C TYR A 42 -20.73 18.97 -15.12
N SER A 43 -21.00 20.11 -15.74
CA SER A 43 -22.16 20.96 -15.49
C SER A 43 -23.37 20.54 -16.34
N PRO A 44 -24.59 21.03 -16.03
CA PRO A 44 -25.75 20.85 -16.91
C PRO A 44 -25.46 21.52 -18.25
N GLY A 45 -25.39 20.72 -19.32
CA GLY A 45 -25.02 21.15 -20.67
C GLY A 45 -23.62 20.73 -21.13
N ASP A 46 -22.73 20.31 -20.22
CA ASP A 46 -21.46 19.69 -20.62
C ASP A 46 -21.71 18.26 -21.13
N ASP A 47 -21.01 17.86 -22.20
CA ASP A 47 -21.05 16.50 -22.73
C ASP A 47 -19.92 15.66 -22.14
N CYS A 48 -20.26 14.62 -21.40
CA CYS A 48 -19.31 13.67 -20.85
C CYS A 48 -19.20 12.38 -21.67
N ASN A 49 -20.03 12.21 -22.71
CA ASN A 49 -20.13 10.96 -23.45
C ASN A 49 -18.81 10.57 -24.12
N ASP A 50 -17.97 11.54 -24.50
CA ASP A 50 -16.65 11.33 -25.11
C ASP A 50 -15.72 10.47 -24.28
N ARG A 51 -15.79 10.62 -22.95
CA ARG A 51 -14.96 9.87 -22.02
C ARG A 51 -15.75 8.82 -21.24
N TYR A 52 -17.04 9.07 -21.00
CA TYR A 52 -17.92 8.24 -20.18
C TYR A 52 -19.18 7.89 -20.96
N ARG A 53 -19.02 6.96 -21.91
CA ARG A 53 -20.09 6.50 -22.79
C ARG A 53 -21.28 5.98 -21.97
N GLY A 54 -22.49 6.40 -22.32
CA GLY A 54 -23.70 5.94 -21.64
C GLY A 54 -23.92 6.51 -20.23
N CYS A 55 -23.24 7.61 -19.86
CA CYS A 55 -23.48 8.26 -18.58
C CYS A 55 -24.97 8.64 -18.42
N PRO A 56 -25.65 8.20 -17.35
CA PRO A 56 -27.08 8.46 -17.15
C PRO A 56 -27.41 9.94 -16.92
N HIS A 57 -26.41 10.73 -16.51
CA HIS A 57 -26.53 12.15 -16.17
C HIS A 57 -25.99 13.09 -17.25
N ASN A 58 -25.53 12.55 -18.40
CA ASN A 58 -24.97 13.36 -19.48
C ASN A 58 -25.92 14.47 -19.91
N ARG A 59 -25.43 15.71 -20.00
CA ARG A 59 -26.19 16.93 -20.35
C ARG A 59 -27.46 17.20 -19.52
N LYS A 60 -27.74 16.46 -18.44
CA LYS A 60 -28.96 16.64 -17.61
C LYS A 60 -28.71 17.49 -16.39
N GLN A 61 -27.67 17.20 -15.61
CA GLN A 61 -27.39 17.88 -14.35
C GLN A 61 -25.89 17.86 -14.02
N THR A 62 -25.50 18.60 -12.97
CA THR A 62 -24.13 18.53 -12.47
C THR A 62 -23.84 17.12 -11.96
N HIS A 63 -22.72 16.55 -12.39
CA HIS A 63 -22.27 15.24 -11.93
C HIS A 63 -20.74 15.14 -11.94
N TYR A 64 -20.24 14.09 -11.29
CA TYR A 64 -18.82 13.89 -10.96
C TYR A 64 -18.43 12.46 -11.28
N HIS A 65 -17.52 12.28 -12.23
CA HIS A 65 -16.97 10.96 -12.58
C HIS A 65 -15.67 10.72 -11.83
N CYS A 66 -15.54 9.56 -11.18
CA CYS A 66 -14.26 9.14 -10.64
C CYS A 66 -13.26 8.93 -11.78
N VAL A 67 -12.02 9.41 -11.62
CA VAL A 67 -10.95 9.25 -12.62
C VAL A 67 -9.92 8.20 -12.20
N MET A 68 -10.15 7.51 -11.08
CA MET A 68 -9.27 6.47 -10.59
C MET A 68 -9.32 5.24 -11.50
N ASN A 69 -8.18 4.56 -11.63
CA ASN A 69 -8.08 3.38 -12.49
C ASN A 69 -9.07 2.29 -12.04
N ASN A 70 -9.72 1.62 -13.00
CA ASN A 70 -10.75 0.61 -12.78
C ASN A 70 -11.94 1.08 -11.90
N CYS A 71 -12.33 2.36 -11.98
CA CYS A 71 -13.48 2.89 -11.25
C CYS A 71 -14.41 3.72 -12.14
N ASP A 72 -15.59 3.17 -12.45
CA ASP A 72 -16.59 3.81 -13.33
C ASP A 72 -17.71 4.50 -12.53
N LYS A 73 -17.43 4.91 -11.29
CA LYS A 73 -18.45 5.50 -10.42
C LYS A 73 -18.72 6.95 -10.78
N VAL A 74 -20.02 7.27 -10.87
CA VAL A 74 -20.53 8.62 -11.09
C VAL A 74 -21.42 9.04 -9.93
N TYR A 75 -21.29 10.29 -9.50
CA TYR A 75 -22.05 10.87 -8.39
C TYR A 75 -22.64 12.22 -8.79
N ILE A 76 -23.71 12.62 -8.10
CA ILE A 76 -24.42 13.89 -8.34
C ILE A 76 -24.34 14.84 -7.13
N SER A 77 -23.87 14.34 -5.99
CA SER A 77 -23.68 15.07 -4.74
C SER A 77 -22.20 15.16 -4.39
N THR A 78 -21.79 16.33 -3.88
CA THR A 78 -20.42 16.56 -3.39
C THR A 78 -20.09 15.72 -2.15
N SER A 79 -21.10 15.37 -1.33
CA SER A 79 -20.92 14.51 -0.16
C SER A 79 -20.51 13.09 -0.55
N ASP A 80 -21.15 12.53 -1.59
CA ASP A 80 -20.83 11.19 -2.08
C ASP A 80 -19.45 11.16 -2.75
N VAL A 81 -19.11 12.22 -3.49
CA VAL A 81 -17.76 12.44 -4.05
C VAL A 81 -16.72 12.39 -2.94
N GLN A 82 -16.91 13.15 -1.87
CA GLN A 82 -15.95 13.18 -0.76
C GLN A 82 -15.84 11.82 -0.07
N MET A 83 -16.96 11.14 0.17
CA MET A 83 -16.98 9.79 0.72
C MET A 83 -16.22 8.80 -0.17
N HIS A 84 -16.44 8.86 -1.48
CA HIS A 84 -15.79 7.97 -2.45
C HIS A 84 -14.30 8.29 -2.63
N ALA A 85 -13.90 9.56 -2.61
CA ALA A 85 -12.50 9.99 -2.57
C ALA A 85 -11.78 9.39 -1.34
N ASN A 86 -12.42 9.48 -0.18
CA ASN A 86 -11.90 8.90 1.07
C ASN A 86 -11.80 7.37 0.99
N TYR A 87 -12.71 6.71 0.26
CA TYR A 87 -12.61 5.29 0.00
C TYR A 87 -11.33 4.95 -0.76
N HIS A 88 -11.06 5.60 -1.90
CA HIS A 88 -9.84 5.34 -2.66
C HIS A 88 -8.58 5.61 -1.83
N ARG A 89 -8.55 6.70 -1.06
CA ARG A 89 -7.43 6.99 -0.16
C ARG A 89 -7.18 5.86 0.85
N LYS A 90 -8.25 5.36 1.48
CA LYS A 90 -8.16 4.25 2.44
C LYS A 90 -7.71 2.95 1.77
N ASP A 91 -8.20 2.68 0.57
CA ASP A 91 -7.86 1.46 -0.17
C ASP A 91 -6.38 1.48 -0.63
N SER A 92 -5.91 2.61 -1.17
CA SER A 92 -4.51 2.80 -1.51
C SER A 92 -3.57 2.64 -0.31
N ALA A 93 -3.98 3.09 0.89
CA ALA A 93 -3.21 2.87 2.11
C ALA A 93 -3.10 1.38 2.47
N ILE A 94 -4.20 0.62 2.37
CA ILE A 94 -4.19 -0.84 2.60
C ILE A 94 -3.24 -1.54 1.62
N ILE A 95 -3.26 -1.11 0.35
CA ILE A 95 -2.37 -1.61 -0.71
C ILE A 95 -0.90 -1.32 -0.40
N GLN A 96 -0.57 -0.09 -0.01
CA GLN A 96 0.79 0.30 0.39
C GLN A 96 1.30 -0.49 1.60
N GLU A 97 0.40 -0.86 2.51
CA GLU A 97 0.70 -1.74 3.63
C GLU A 97 0.83 -3.23 3.24
N GLY A 98 0.78 -3.56 1.95
CA GLY A 98 0.95 -4.92 1.44
C GLY A 98 -0.28 -5.80 1.60
N PHE A 99 -1.47 -5.21 1.64
CA PHE A 99 -2.74 -5.92 1.73
C PHE A 99 -3.67 -5.54 0.58
N GLN A 100 -4.66 -6.37 0.26
CA GLN A 100 -5.75 -6.02 -0.66
C GLN A 100 -7.08 -6.20 0.06
N ARG A 101 -8.00 -5.25 -0.06
CA ARG A 101 -9.40 -5.44 0.36
C ARG A 101 -10.23 -5.90 -0.83
N PHE A 102 -11.14 -6.83 -0.58
CA PHE A 102 -12.22 -7.22 -1.48
C PHE A 102 -13.55 -7.00 -0.76
N ARG A 103 -14.50 -6.35 -1.42
CA ARG A 103 -15.85 -6.16 -0.89
C ARG A 103 -16.71 -7.40 -1.07
N ALA A 104 -17.81 -7.43 -0.33
CA ALA A 104 -18.87 -8.43 -0.47
C ALA A 104 -19.46 -8.56 -1.89
N THR A 105 -19.36 -7.50 -2.69
CA THR A 105 -19.85 -7.47 -4.08
C THR A 105 -18.77 -7.78 -5.11
N GLU A 106 -17.51 -7.91 -4.68
CA GLU A 106 -16.35 -8.14 -5.55
C GLU A 106 -15.94 -9.61 -5.45
N ASP A 107 -15.50 -10.18 -6.58
CA ASP A 107 -14.88 -11.50 -6.63
C ASP A 107 -13.36 -11.34 -6.61
N CYS A 108 -12.70 -12.01 -5.66
CA CYS A 108 -11.25 -11.99 -5.55
C CYS A 108 -10.55 -12.92 -6.55
N ALA A 109 -11.30 -13.77 -7.26
CA ALA A 109 -10.84 -14.74 -8.25
C ALA A 109 -9.69 -15.67 -7.75
N THR A 110 -9.52 -15.77 -6.43
CA THR A 110 -8.43 -16.51 -5.81
C THR A 110 -8.95 -17.88 -5.38
N ALA A 111 -8.55 -18.95 -6.07
CA ALA A 111 -9.06 -20.31 -5.83
C ALA A 111 -8.81 -20.81 -4.39
N HIS A 112 -7.71 -20.38 -3.76
CA HIS A 112 -7.36 -20.77 -2.39
C HIS A 112 -7.88 -19.79 -1.32
N CYS A 113 -8.69 -18.78 -1.69
CA CYS A 113 -9.29 -17.89 -0.71
C CYS A 113 -10.50 -18.56 -0.07
N ALA A 114 -10.47 -18.72 1.27
CA ALA A 114 -11.56 -19.32 2.03
C ALA A 114 -12.87 -18.52 1.97
N PHE A 115 -12.80 -17.24 1.61
CA PHE A 115 -13.94 -16.33 1.53
C PHE A 115 -14.43 -16.11 0.09
N ASN A 116 -13.80 -16.77 -0.88
CA ASN A 116 -14.24 -16.68 -2.28
C ASN A 116 -15.70 -17.17 -2.40
N GLY A 117 -16.52 -16.43 -3.14
CA GLY A 117 -17.95 -16.70 -3.30
C GLY A 117 -18.84 -16.42 -2.07
N GLN A 118 -18.29 -16.12 -0.89
CA GLN A 118 -19.07 -15.94 0.34
C GLN A 118 -19.76 -14.58 0.48
N ARG A 119 -19.76 -13.74 -0.57
CA ARG A 119 -20.33 -12.38 -0.59
C ARG A 119 -20.02 -11.59 0.69
N THR A 120 -18.77 -11.62 1.14
CA THR A 120 -18.31 -10.97 2.37
C THR A 120 -17.08 -10.12 2.11
N THR A 121 -16.96 -9.01 2.84
CA THR A 121 -15.75 -8.17 2.76
C THR A 121 -14.60 -8.89 3.45
N HIS A 122 -13.47 -9.03 2.77
CA HIS A 122 -12.30 -9.74 3.27
C HIS A 122 -11.00 -9.08 2.79
N PHE A 123 -9.86 -9.52 3.33
CA PHE A 123 -8.54 -8.94 3.08
C PHE A 123 -7.53 -10.02 2.73
N HIS A 124 -6.65 -9.76 1.76
CA HIS A 124 -5.57 -10.67 1.37
C HIS A 124 -4.23 -10.03 1.72
N CYS A 125 -3.28 -10.81 2.25
CA CYS A 125 -1.89 -10.40 2.26
C CYS A 125 -1.32 -10.50 0.83
N ARG A 126 -0.59 -9.47 0.39
CA ARG A 126 0.04 -9.42 -0.93
C ARG A 126 1.55 -9.65 -0.90
N ARG A 127 2.13 -9.86 0.28
CA ARG A 127 3.59 -10.05 0.45
C ARG A 127 3.97 -11.46 0.03
N PRO A 128 4.78 -11.69 -1.01
CA PRO A 128 5.24 -13.04 -1.32
C PRO A 128 6.16 -13.58 -0.22
N PRO A 129 6.11 -14.89 0.12
CA PRO A 129 5.20 -15.93 -0.36
C PRO A 129 3.91 -16.08 0.49
N CYS A 130 3.53 -15.06 1.26
CA CYS A 130 2.38 -15.09 2.16
C CYS A 130 1.05 -15.04 1.39
N ASN A 131 0.20 -16.05 1.61
CA ASN A 131 -1.13 -16.18 0.98
C ASN A 131 -2.28 -16.14 2.00
N TYR A 132 -2.06 -15.50 3.15
CA TYR A 132 -3.08 -15.42 4.20
C TYR A 132 -4.24 -14.51 3.80
N THR A 133 -5.44 -14.92 4.20
CA THR A 133 -6.69 -14.16 4.01
C THR A 133 -7.37 -13.91 5.35
N PHE A 134 -8.08 -12.79 5.47
CA PHE A 134 -8.70 -12.34 6.72
C PHE A 134 -10.13 -11.87 6.49
N LYS A 135 -11.04 -12.27 7.37
CA LYS A 135 -12.44 -11.80 7.33
C LYS A 135 -12.60 -10.38 7.86
N ASN A 136 -11.75 -9.95 8.79
CA ASN A 136 -11.88 -8.65 9.46
C ASN A 136 -10.53 -7.92 9.54
N LYS A 137 -10.60 -6.61 9.81
CA LYS A 137 -9.42 -5.76 9.91
C LYS A 137 -8.53 -6.11 11.10
N ALA A 138 -9.10 -6.51 12.24
CA ALA A 138 -8.32 -6.77 13.45
C ALA A 138 -7.33 -7.93 13.26
N ASP A 139 -7.76 -9.00 12.58
CA ASP A 139 -6.90 -10.15 12.29
C ASP A 139 -5.82 -9.80 11.26
N MET A 140 -6.16 -8.96 10.28
CA MET A 140 -5.20 -8.41 9.32
C MET A 140 -4.10 -7.58 10.03
N GLU A 141 -4.47 -6.69 10.96
CA GLU A 141 -3.50 -5.88 11.72
C GLU A 141 -2.60 -6.75 12.61
N LYS A 142 -3.17 -7.79 13.25
CA LYS A 142 -2.35 -8.76 14.00
C LYS A 142 -1.33 -9.44 13.08
N HIS A 143 -1.74 -9.85 11.88
CA HIS A 143 -0.84 -10.44 10.91
C HIS A 143 0.21 -9.46 10.36
N LYS A 144 -0.15 -8.19 10.17
CA LYS A 144 0.83 -7.14 9.84
C LYS A 144 1.94 -7.08 10.88
N SER A 145 1.62 -7.16 12.17
CA SER A 145 2.62 -7.19 13.25
C SER A 145 3.52 -8.43 13.20
N TYR A 146 3.03 -9.56 12.66
CA TYR A 146 3.83 -10.76 12.45
C TYR A 146 4.92 -10.51 11.41
N HIS A 147 4.59 -9.92 10.25
CA HIS A 147 5.59 -9.56 9.23
C HIS A 147 6.66 -8.62 9.77
N VAL A 148 6.28 -7.57 10.51
CA VAL A 148 7.24 -6.64 11.10
C VAL A 148 8.20 -7.36 12.07
N LYS A 149 7.68 -8.28 12.89
CA LYS A 149 8.50 -9.07 13.82
C LYS A 149 9.41 -10.05 13.08
N ASP A 150 8.93 -10.69 12.02
CA ASP A 150 9.69 -11.65 11.23
C ASP A 150 10.83 -10.96 10.46
N GLU A 151 10.55 -9.82 9.82
CA GLU A 151 11.58 -9.00 9.17
C GLU A 151 12.62 -8.49 10.18
N GLN A 152 12.19 -8.07 11.37
CA GLN A 152 13.13 -7.68 12.42
C GLN A 152 13.98 -8.85 12.90
N LEU A 153 13.40 -10.04 13.04
CA LEU A 153 14.11 -11.26 13.41
C LEU A 153 15.18 -11.62 12.37
N ALA A 154 14.82 -11.51 11.08
CA ALA A 154 15.74 -11.70 9.96
C ALA A 154 16.88 -10.69 9.96
N ARG A 155 16.58 -9.39 10.17
CA ARG A 155 17.62 -8.34 10.33
C ARG A 155 18.54 -8.60 11.52
N ASP A 156 18.00 -9.15 12.59
CA ASP A 156 18.78 -9.56 13.76
C ASP A 156 19.58 -10.85 13.54
N GLY A 157 19.61 -11.40 12.33
CA GLY A 157 20.39 -12.57 11.96
C GLY A 157 19.77 -13.88 12.46
N PHE A 158 18.44 -13.95 12.54
CA PHE A 158 17.71 -15.15 12.93
C PHE A 158 16.59 -15.49 11.94
N LYS A 159 16.25 -16.77 11.79
CA LYS A 159 15.13 -17.22 10.97
C LYS A 159 14.28 -18.22 11.74
N LYS A 160 12.98 -17.93 11.87
CA LYS A 160 12.02 -18.82 12.53
C LYS A 160 11.44 -19.81 11.51
N PHE A 161 11.27 -21.05 11.95
CA PHE A 161 10.57 -22.09 11.21
C PHE A 161 9.41 -22.60 12.07
N MET A 162 8.25 -22.72 11.45
CA MET A 162 7.08 -23.30 12.10
C MET A 162 7.10 -24.82 11.95
N LYS A 163 6.46 -25.55 12.87
CA LYS A 163 6.37 -27.01 12.85
C LYS A 163 5.73 -27.57 11.58
N ASN A 164 4.91 -26.77 10.89
CA ASN A 164 4.23 -27.18 9.66
C ASN A 164 5.11 -26.97 8.41
N GLU A 165 6.25 -26.30 8.57
CA GLU A 165 7.17 -25.97 7.48
C GLU A 165 8.41 -26.87 7.58
N ALA A 166 8.92 -27.31 6.43
CA ALA A 166 10.21 -27.99 6.39
C ALA A 166 11.32 -26.96 6.65
N CYS A 167 12.20 -27.25 7.61
CA CYS A 167 13.40 -26.46 7.79
C CYS A 167 14.34 -26.67 6.60
N GLN A 168 14.77 -25.57 5.99
CA GLN A 168 15.64 -25.57 4.82
C GLN A 168 17.13 -25.59 5.17
N LEU A 169 17.46 -25.62 6.46
CA LEU A 169 18.85 -25.67 6.92
C LEU A 169 19.30 -27.11 7.08
N ASP A 170 20.50 -27.39 6.60
CA ASP A 170 21.03 -28.73 6.45
C ASP A 170 21.12 -29.47 7.79
N GLY A 171 20.71 -30.74 7.81
CA GLY A 171 20.72 -31.60 8.99
C GLY A 171 19.83 -31.15 10.17
N CYS A 172 18.87 -30.23 9.99
CA CYS A 172 18.05 -29.76 11.09
C CYS A 172 17.12 -30.86 11.65
N ARG A 173 17.45 -31.35 12.85
CA ARG A 173 16.69 -32.39 13.57
C ARG A 173 15.29 -31.95 14.04
N PHE A 174 15.00 -30.65 14.02
CA PHE A 174 13.72 -30.08 14.44
C PHE A 174 12.77 -29.80 13.27
N SER A 175 13.20 -30.06 12.04
CA SER A 175 12.39 -29.91 10.82
C SER A 175 11.10 -30.71 10.96
N ARG A 176 9.95 -30.05 10.80
CA ARG A 176 8.60 -30.63 10.97
C ARG A 176 8.29 -31.24 12.35
N VAL A 177 9.17 -31.09 13.34
CA VAL A 177 8.97 -31.61 14.71
C VAL A 177 8.39 -30.53 15.62
N CYS A 178 9.00 -29.35 15.65
CA CYS A 178 8.57 -28.26 16.51
C CYS A 178 8.90 -26.89 15.90
N ASN A 179 8.30 -25.84 16.48
CA ASN A 179 8.69 -24.47 16.16
C ASN A 179 10.11 -24.23 16.70
N HIS A 180 10.99 -23.72 15.85
CA HIS A 180 12.39 -23.46 16.21
C HIS A 180 12.90 -22.22 15.47
N ILE A 181 14.02 -21.66 15.94
CA ILE A 181 14.63 -20.46 15.38
C ILE A 181 16.11 -20.73 15.17
N HIS A 182 16.62 -20.52 13.97
CA HIS A 182 18.04 -20.63 13.68
C HIS A 182 18.71 -19.26 13.76
N CYS A 183 19.94 -19.22 14.26
CA CYS A 183 20.86 -18.15 13.92
C CYS A 183 21.31 -18.36 12.47
N ILE A 184 21.25 -17.32 11.65
CA ILE A 184 21.68 -17.33 10.24
C ILE A 184 22.93 -16.46 10.02
N ARG A 185 23.60 -16.05 11.10
CA ARG A 185 24.91 -15.40 11.01
C ARG A 185 25.96 -16.40 10.54
N ASP A 186 26.91 -15.91 9.75
CA ASP A 186 28.01 -16.71 9.23
C ASP A 186 28.80 -17.40 10.36
N GLY A 187 29.09 -18.69 10.17
CA GLY A 187 29.78 -19.52 11.16
C GLY A 187 28.98 -19.83 12.43
N CYS A 188 27.66 -19.57 12.48
CA CYS A 188 26.82 -19.91 13.63
C CYS A 188 25.70 -20.89 13.26
N THR A 189 25.75 -22.11 13.81
CA THR A 189 24.75 -23.16 13.57
C THR A 189 23.73 -23.30 14.70
N TYR A 190 23.66 -22.31 15.59
CA TYR A 190 22.88 -22.41 16.82
C TYR A 190 21.37 -22.39 16.56
N VAL A 191 20.64 -23.30 17.23
CA VAL A 191 19.18 -23.40 17.16
C VAL A 191 18.59 -23.04 18.53
N LEU A 192 17.57 -22.19 18.50
CA LEU A 192 16.81 -21.74 19.66
C LEU A 192 15.39 -22.29 19.61
N HIS A 193 14.82 -22.55 20.77
CA HIS A 193 13.45 -23.07 20.90
C HIS A 193 12.44 -21.99 21.30
N SER A 194 12.90 -20.81 21.72
CA SER A 194 12.01 -19.70 22.06
C SER A 194 12.62 -18.33 21.78
N SER A 195 11.75 -17.34 21.59
CA SER A 195 12.16 -15.95 21.41
C SER A 195 12.87 -15.37 22.64
N GLY A 196 12.64 -15.91 23.84
CA GLY A 196 13.32 -15.47 25.06
C GLY A 196 14.82 -15.75 25.05
N GLN A 197 15.27 -16.73 24.27
CA GLN A 197 16.69 -17.07 24.14
C GLN A 197 17.42 -16.20 23.09
N LEU A 198 16.68 -15.44 22.27
CA LEU A 198 17.27 -14.65 21.18
C LEU A 198 18.21 -13.58 21.71
N TYR A 199 17.77 -12.82 22.71
CA TYR A 199 18.52 -11.67 23.17
C TYR A 199 19.85 -12.07 23.82
N SER A 200 19.85 -13.15 24.61
CA SER A 200 21.08 -13.66 25.22
C SER A 200 22.07 -14.17 24.16
N HIS A 201 21.58 -14.84 23.11
CA HIS A 201 22.42 -15.30 22.00
C HIS A 201 22.93 -14.13 21.14
N LYS A 202 22.06 -13.17 20.81
CA LYS A 202 22.40 -11.97 20.02
C LYS A 202 23.54 -11.19 20.68
N ARG A 203 23.47 -10.96 22.00
CA ARG A 203 24.55 -10.28 22.74
C ARG A 203 25.90 -10.99 22.68
N LYS A 204 25.93 -12.32 22.52
CA LYS A 204 27.20 -13.04 22.35
C LYS A 204 27.86 -12.70 21.01
N HIS A 205 27.07 -12.53 19.95
CA HIS A 205 27.58 -12.05 18.65
C HIS A 205 28.04 -10.61 18.73
N GLU A 206 27.23 -9.72 19.30
CA GLU A 206 27.59 -8.29 19.44
C GLU A 206 28.92 -8.10 20.18
N ARG A 207 29.19 -8.89 21.23
CA ARG A 207 30.48 -8.89 21.94
C ARG A 207 31.63 -9.36 21.05
N ARG A 208 31.45 -10.48 20.33
CA ARG A 208 32.47 -11.02 19.43
C ARG A 208 32.79 -10.04 18.29
N ASP A 209 31.78 -9.40 17.73
CA ASP A 209 31.91 -8.42 16.65
C ASP A 209 32.64 -7.17 17.15
N ALA A 210 32.34 -6.69 18.36
CA ALA A 210 33.04 -5.57 18.99
C ALA A 210 34.53 -5.89 19.25
N GLU A 211 34.83 -7.09 19.75
CA GLU A 211 36.22 -7.54 19.93
C GLU A 211 36.99 -7.62 18.60
N LEU A 212 36.36 -8.13 17.54
CA LEU A 212 36.95 -8.20 16.20
C LEU A 212 37.18 -6.80 15.62
N ALA A 213 36.24 -5.88 15.79
CA ALA A 213 36.37 -4.49 15.35
C ALA A 213 37.52 -3.78 16.08
N TYR A 214 37.61 -3.94 17.40
CA TYR A 214 38.70 -3.37 18.20
C TYR A 214 40.08 -3.90 17.79
N ARG A 215 40.19 -5.20 17.48
CA ARG A 215 41.44 -5.80 17.00
C ARG A 215 41.85 -5.23 15.64
N LYS A 216 40.90 -5.06 14.71
CA LYS A 216 41.16 -4.46 13.39
C LYS A 216 41.58 -3.00 13.51
N SER A 217 40.89 -2.19 14.32
CA SER A 217 41.28 -0.79 14.52
C SER A 217 42.67 -0.67 15.17
N SER A 218 42.97 -1.53 16.13
CA SER A 218 44.30 -1.55 16.78
C SER A 218 45.42 -1.98 15.83
N ALA A 219 45.14 -2.91 14.91
CA ALA A 219 46.09 -3.32 13.88
C ALA A 219 46.34 -2.21 12.84
N VAL A 220 45.30 -1.48 12.45
CA VAL A 220 45.43 -0.32 11.54
C VAL A 220 46.24 0.80 12.20
N ILE A 221 45.95 1.14 13.46
CA ILE A 221 46.73 2.14 14.20
C ILE A 221 48.21 1.74 14.29
N ARG A 222 48.52 0.47 14.59
CA ARG A 222 49.91 -0.01 14.59
C ARG A 222 50.61 0.13 13.23
N TYR A 223 49.88 -0.01 12.12
CA TYR A 223 50.45 0.20 10.79
C TYR A 223 50.79 1.67 10.49
N TYR A 224 50.05 2.63 11.04
CA TYR A 224 50.29 4.07 10.84
C TYR A 224 51.41 4.65 11.73
N TYR A 225 51.83 3.96 12.78
CA TYR A 225 52.95 4.38 13.65
C TYR A 225 54.29 3.70 13.33
N PHE A 226 54.34 2.87 12.28
CA PHE A 226 55.54 2.18 11.81
C PHE A 226 55.99 2.63 10.39
N PHE A 227 55.41 3.72 9.88
CA PHE A 227 55.90 4.51 8.74
C PHE A 227 56.09 5.95 9.22
#